data_AF-A0A1W1UTT3-F1
#
_entry.id   AF-A0A1W1UTT3-F1
#
_cell.length_a   1.000
_cell.length_b   1.000
_cell.length_c   1.000
_cell.angle_alpha   90.00
_cell.angle_beta   90.00
_cell.angle_gamma   90.00
#
_symmetry.space_group_name_H-M   'P 1'
#
loop_
_entity.id
_entity.type
_entity.pdbx_description
1 polymer ?
#
loop_
_entity_poly.entity_id
_entity_poly.type
_entity_poly.pdbx_seq_one_letter_code
_entity_poly.pdbx_strand_id
1 'polypeptide(L)' 'MLNLTLRWVPGTLNRVQVNHSTAAHEVLLSLIARELGRPAIDALHLKGLYRTSVSPSSSPLPVEVNAAA' A
#
# COMPACT_ATOMS: atom_id res chain seq x y z
N MET A 1 -7.54 -6.76 -12.20
CA MET A 1 -6.38 -5.89 -11.95
C MET A 1 -6.83 -4.79 -11.01
N LEU A 2 -6.13 -4.63 -9.89
CA LEU A 2 -6.38 -3.58 -8.90
C LEU A 2 -5.36 -2.47 -9.14
N ASN A 3 -5.83 -1.25 -9.42
CA ASN A 3 -4.96 -0.09 -9.57
C ASN A 3 -4.73 0.55 -8.20
N LEU A 4 -3.48 0.54 -7.77
CA LEU A 4 -3.05 1.08 -6.48
C LEU A 4 -2.27 2.37 -6.68
N THR A 5 -2.63 3.40 -5.91
CA THR A 5 -1.87 4.64 -5.80
C THR A 5 -1.45 4.87 -4.36
N LEU A 6 -0.15 4.91 -4.11
CA LEU A 6 0.44 5.05 -2.78
C LEU A 6 1.05 6.43 -2.59
N ARG A 7 0.81 7.05 -1.43
CA ARG A 7 1.39 8.35 -1.02
C ARG A 7 1.74 8.34 0.46
N TRP A 8 2.68 9.19 0.88
CA TRP A 8 2.94 9.39 2.31
C TRP A 8 1.73 9.98 3.03
N VAL A 9 1.48 9.52 4.26
CA VAL A 9 0.57 10.20 5.18
C VAL A 9 1.33 11.39 5.78
N PRO A 10 0.86 12.64 5.62
CA PRO A 10 1.53 13.82 6.17
C PRO A 10 1.76 13.72 7.67
N GLY A 11 2.93 14.17 8.14
CA GLY A 11 3.29 14.11 9.56
C GLY A 11 3.70 12.74 10.08
N THR A 12 3.85 11.74 9.19
CA THR A 12 4.29 10.39 9.55
C THR A 12 5.51 9.98 8.74
N LEU A 13 6.37 9.14 9.32
CA LEU A 13 7.57 8.60 8.66
C LEU A 13 7.40 7.13 8.25
N ASN A 14 6.34 6.47 8.72
CA ASN A 14 6.15 5.03 8.57
C ASN A 14 4.75 4.64 8.08
N ARG A 15 3.90 5.60 7.69
CA ARG A 15 2.56 5.33 7.16
C ARG A 15 2.41 5.80 5.73
N VAL A 16 1.74 4.96 4.95
CA VAL A 16 1.49 5.18 3.53
C VAL A 16 -0.01 5.04 3.31
N GLN A 17 -0.61 6.02 2.65
CA GLN A 17 -1.97 5.96 2.17
C GLN A 17 -1.99 5.19 0.85
N VAL A 18 -2.71 4.08 0.82
CA VAL A 18 -2.98 3.26 -0.36
C VAL A 18 -4.40 3.55 -0.82
N ASN A 19 -4.50 4.15 -2.00
CA ASN A 19 -5.77 4.37 -2.67
C ASN A 19 -6.00 3.24 -3.66
N HIS A 20 -7.09 2.51 -3.47
CA HIS A 20 -7.54 1.46 -4.38
C HIS A 20 -8.98 1.75 -4.80
N SER A 21 -9.17 1.97 -6.11
CA SER A 21 -10.47 2.33 -6.69
C SER A 21 -11.11 3.54 -5.97
N THR A 22 -12.07 3.31 -5.07
CA THR A 22 -12.79 4.33 -4.30
C THR A 22 -12.43 4.38 -2.81
N ALA A 23 -11.56 3.47 -2.35
CA ALA A 23 -11.19 3.36 -0.94
C ALA A 23 -9.75 3.83 -0.72
N ALA A 24 -9.54 4.56 0.39
CA ALA A 24 -8.23 4.94 0.88
C ALA A 24 -7.97 4.21 2.20
N HIS A 25 -6.85 3.51 2.28
CA HIS A 25 -6.41 2.79 3.48
C HIS A 25 -5.04 3.28 3.91
N GLU A 26 -4.84 3.49 5.20
CA GLU A 26 -3.51 3.71 5.74
C GLU A 26 -2.88 2.37 6.12
N VAL A 27 -1.64 2.18 5.68
CA VAL A 27 -0.86 0.98 6.01
C VAL A 27 0.55 1.36 6.44
N LEU A 28 1.20 0.46 7.15
CA LEU A 28 2.59 0.62 7.54
C LEU A 28 3.52 0.46 6.33
N LEU A 29 4.60 1.25 6.31
CA LEU A 29 5.64 1.17 5.28
C LEU A 29 6.27 -0.23 5.20
N SER A 30 6.38 -0.94 6.33
CA SER A 30 6.86 -2.32 6.38
C SER A 30 5.98 -3.29 5.59
N LEU A 31 4.66 -3.07 5.58
CA LEU A 31 3.73 -3.85 4.79
C LEU A 31 3.94 -3.59 3.29
N ILE A 32 4.13 -2.32 2.91
CA ILE A 32 4.44 -1.95 1.52
C ILE A 32 5.74 -2.61 1.06
N ALA A 33 6.78 -2.60 1.90
CA ALA A 33 8.06 -3.22 1.58
C ALA A 33 7.92 -4.74 1.38
N ARG A 34 7.05 -5.39 2.16
CA ARG A 34 6.79 -6.84 2.04
C ARG A 34 6.01 -7.18 0.76
N GLU A 35 4.94 -6.45 0.47
CA GLU A 35 4.01 -6.79 -0.62
C GLU A 35 4.46 -6.28 -1.99
N LEU A 36 5.08 -5.08 -2.05
CA LEU A 36 5.46 -4.42 -3.31
C LEU A 36 6.98 -4.31 -3.51
N GLY A 37 7.75 -4.66 -2.48
CA GLY A 37 9.21 -4.69 -2.56
C GLY A 37 9.88 -3.31 -2.54
N ARG A 38 11.20 -3.36 -2.73
CA ARG A 38 12.09 -2.19 -2.78
C ARG A 38 11.65 -1.08 -3.76
N PRO A 39 11.20 -1.39 -5.00
CA PRO A 39 10.86 -0.36 -5.98
C PRO A 39 9.74 0.58 -5.52
N ALA A 40 8.77 0.08 -4.76
CA ALA A 40 7.70 0.89 -4.20
C ALA A 40 8.22 1.86 -3.13
N ILE A 41 9.14 1.38 -2.28
CA ILE A 41 9.78 2.19 -1.23
C ILE A 41 10.65 3.29 -1.84
N ASP A 42 11.43 2.97 -2.87
CA ASP A 42 12.29 3.93 -3.54
C ASP A 42 11.45 5.01 -4.25
N ALA A 43 10.37 4.62 -4.93
CA ALA A 43 9.46 5.57 -5.56
C ALA A 43 8.76 6.48 -4.53
N LEU A 44 8.35 5.95 -3.38
CA LEU A 44 7.77 6.77 -2.30
C LEU A 44 8.80 7.75 -1.73
N HIS A 45 10.05 7.35 -1.52
CA HIS A 45 11.09 8.26 -1.01
C HIS A 45 11.49 9.32 -2.04
N LEU A 46 11.67 8.92 -3.31
CA LEU A 46 12.20 9.82 -4.34
C LEU A 46 11.12 10.72 -4.96
N LYS A 47 9.88 10.24 -5.08
CA LYS A 47 8.81 10.91 -5.82
C LYS A 47 7.60 11.27 -4.95
N GLY A 48 7.53 10.76 -3.71
CA GLY A 48 6.35 10.91 -2.85
C GLY A 48 5.11 10.16 -3.35
N LEU A 49 5.24 9.35 -4.40
CA LEU A 49 4.13 8.71 -5.11
C LEU A 49 4.59 7.41 -5.78
N TYR A 50 3.79 6.34 -5.62
CA TYR A 50 3.95 5.10 -6.38
C TYR A 50 2.61 4.65 -6.97
N ARG A 51 2.61 4.23 -8.24
CA ARG A 51 1.42 3.75 -8.96
C ARG A 51 1.72 2.38 -9.53
N THR A 52 0.86 1.41 -9.26
CA THR A 52 1.01 0.04 -9.77
C THR A 52 -0.35 -0.61 -10.04
N SER A 53 -0.37 -1.58 -10.94
CA SER A 53 -1.53 -2.44 -11.20
C SER A 53 -1.17 -3.83 -10.73
N VAL A 54 -1.81 -4.30 -9.65
CA VAL A 54 -1.59 -5.67 -9.15
C VAL A 54 -2.68 -6.60 -9.70
N SER A 55 -2.27 -7.74 -10.22
CA SER A 55 -3.20 -8.82 -10.54
C SER A 55 -3.54 -9.56 -9.26
N PRO A 56 -4.81 -9.90 -9.00
CA PRO A 56 -5.22 -10.61 -7.78
C PRO A 56 -4.72 -12.07 -7.68
N SER A 57 -3.69 -12.48 -8.45
CA SER A 57 -3.27 -13.89 -8.57
C SER A 57 -1.85 -14.18 -8.09
N SER A 58 -1.33 -13.46 -7.10
CA SER A 58 -0.10 -13.87 -6.42
C SER A 58 -0.22 -13.65 -4.92
N SER A 59 -0.69 -14.71 -4.25
CA SER A 59 -0.76 -14.95 -2.80
C SER A 59 -1.75 -14.09 -1.99
N PRO A 60 -2.38 -14.71 -0.97
CA PRO A 60 -3.54 -14.13 -0.30
C PRO A 60 -3.12 -12.97 0.57
N LEU A 61 -3.82 -11.83 0.43
CA LEU A 61 -3.88 -10.83 1.48
C LEU A 61 -4.35 -11.55 2.76
N PRO A 62 -3.60 -11.53 3.88
CA PRO A 62 -4.18 -11.84 5.17
C PRO A 62 -5.06 -10.65 5.55
N VAL A 63 -6.23 -10.56 4.92
CA VAL A 63 -7.35 -9.83 5.50
C VAL A 63 -7.88 -10.76 6.58
N GLU A 64 -7.21 -10.77 7.74
CA GLU A 64 -7.92 -11.10 8.97
C GLU A 64 -8.96 -10.00 9.14
N VAL A 65 -10.16 -10.34 8.67
CA VAL A 65 -11.42 -9.71 9.02
C VAL A 65 -11.51 -9.79 10.54
N ASN A 66 -11.06 -8.75 11.23
CA ASN A 66 -11.40 -8.57 12.63
C ASN A 66 -12.80 -7.95 12.68
N ALA A 67 -13.79 -8.76 12.33
CA ALA A 67 -15.15 -8.59 12.84
C ALA A 67 -15.12 -9.10 14.28
N ALA A 68 -14.81 -8.20 15.21
CA ALA A 68 -14.91 -8.46 16.63
C ALA A 68 -15.97 -7.53 17.23
N ALA A 69 -17.10 -8.16 17.57
CA ALA A 69 -18.13 -7.81 18.56
C ALA A 69 -18.96 -6.55 18.33
#